data_AF-A0A496QJ52-F1
#
_entry.id   AF-A0A496QJ52-F1
#
_cell.length_a   1.000
_cell.length_b   1.000
_cell.length_c   1.000
_cell.angle_alpha   90.00
_cell.angle_beta   90.00
_cell.angle_gamma   90.00
#
_symmetry.space_group_name_H-M   'P 1'
#
loop_
_entity.id
_entity.type
_entity.pdbx_description
1 polymer ?
#
loop_
_entity_poly.entity_id
_entity_poly.type
_entity_poly.pdbx_seq_one_letter_code
_entity_poly.pdbx_strand_id
1 'polypeptide(L)' 'NLAQVAELIIIAASQRKESRGGHFTIDYPCKDDWNWRRDTIIQRLRKET' A
#
# COMPACT_ATOMS: atom_id res chain seq x y z
N ASN A 1 -5.25 3.72 -17.83
CA ASN A 1 -5.86 3.94 -16.52
C ASN A 1 -5.76 2.68 -15.64
N LEU A 2 -6.39 1.54 -16.01
CA LEU A 2 -6.39 0.33 -15.17
C LEU A 2 -4.99 -0.16 -14.75
N ALA A 3 -4.04 -0.26 -15.68
CA ALA A 3 -2.67 -0.67 -15.36
C ALA A 3 -1.97 0.28 -14.38
N GLN A 4 -2.27 1.58 -14.44
CA GLN A 4 -1.67 2.58 -13.54
C GLN A 4 -2.27 2.46 -12.14
N VAL A 5 -3.58 2.22 -12.05
CA VAL A 5 -4.24 1.96 -10.76
C VAL A 5 -3.71 0.65 -10.15
N ALA A 6 -3.56 -0.40 -10.96
CA ALA A 6 -3.00 -1.67 -10.52
C ALA A 6 -1.57 -1.51 -9.98
N GLU A 7 -0.71 -0.73 -10.66
CA GLU A 7 0.63 -0.40 -10.20
C GLU A 7 0.59 0.27 -8.82
N LEU A 8 -0.27 1.28 -8.63
CA LEU A 8 -0.41 1.96 -7.33
C LEU A 8 -0.90 1.03 -6.22
N ILE A 9 -1.84 0.12 -6.52
CA ILE A 9 -2.32 -0.89 -5.57
C ILE A 9 -1.18 -1.83 -5.16
N ILE A 10 -0.42 -2.34 -6.12
CA ILE A 10 0.72 -3.24 -5.85
C ILE A 10 1.76 -2.54 -4.98
N ILE A 11 2.11 -1.29 -5.29
CA ILE A 11 3.06 -0.51 -4.50
C ILE A 11 2.53 -0.29 -3.08
N ALA A 12 1.26 0.10 -2.93
CA ALA A 12 0.63 0.31 -1.62
C ALA A 12 0.64 -0.96 -0.75
N ALA A 13 0.21 -2.08 -1.33
CA ALA A 13 0.16 -3.37 -0.65
C ALA A 13 1.56 -3.85 -0.23
N SER A 14 2.57 -3.66 -1.10
CA SER A 14 3.95 -4.12 -0.85
C SER A 14 4.65 -3.33 0.27
N GLN A 15 4.27 -2.06 0.49
CA GLN A 15 4.84 -1.25 1.57
C GLN A 15 4.21 -1.59 2.93
N ARG A 16 2.92 -1.96 2.98
CA ARG A 16 2.13 -2.08 4.21
C ARG A 16 2.35 -3.42 4.92
N LYS A 17 3.20 -3.40 5.95
CA LYS A 17 3.58 -4.54 6.80
C LYS A 17 2.65 -4.76 8.00
N GLU A 18 1.35 -4.85 7.72
CA GLU A 18 0.32 -5.25 8.70
C GLU A 18 -0.86 -5.89 7.97
N SER A 19 -1.83 -6.42 8.73
CA SER A 19 -3.13 -6.82 8.20
C SER A 19 -4.25 -5.99 8.82
N ARG A 20 -5.05 -5.32 7.98
CA ARG A 20 -6.16 -4.44 8.41
C ARG A 20 -7.28 -4.40 7.37
N GLY A 21 -8.49 -4.71 7.80
CA GLY A 21 -9.66 -4.70 6.92
C GLY A 21 -9.50 -5.73 5.80
N GLY A 22 -9.66 -5.31 4.55
CA GLY A 22 -9.49 -6.18 3.38
C GLY A 22 -8.03 -6.42 2.95
N HIS A 23 -7.05 -5.75 3.57
CA HIS A 23 -5.62 -6.01 3.31
C HIS A 23 -5.11 -7.03 4.32
N PHE A 24 -4.80 -8.25 3.85
CA PHE A 24 -4.25 -9.33 4.67
C PHE A 24 -2.93 -9.83 4.09
N THR A 25 -1.92 -9.95 4.93
CA THR A 25 -0.58 -10.45 4.58
C THR A 25 -0.18 -11.54 5.57
N ILE A 26 0.20 -12.72 5.07
CA ILE A 26 0.55 -13.89 5.90
C ILE A 26 1.73 -13.59 6.83
N ASP A 27 2.72 -12.83 6.35
CA ASP A 27 3.91 -12.46 7.13
C ASP A 27 3.62 -11.45 8.25
N TYR A 28 2.51 -10.70 8.15
CA TYR A 28 2.09 -9.67 9.10
C TYR A 28 0.59 -9.82 9.42
N PRO A 29 0.18 -10.88 10.11
CA PRO A 29 -1.24 -11.26 10.22
C PRO A 29 -2.06 -10.36 11.15
N CYS A 30 -1.40 -9.51 11.94
CA CYS A 30 -2.02 -8.63 12.93
C CYS A 30 -2.01 -7.17 12.48
N LYS A 31 -2.88 -6.37 13.08
CA LYS A 31 -2.83 -4.90 13.00
C LYS A 31 -1.60 -4.38 13.76
N ASP A 32 -0.98 -3.35 13.23
CA ASP A 32 0.12 -2.62 13.85
C ASP A 32 -0.23 -1.12 13.88
N ASP A 33 -0.90 -0.72 14.96
CA ASP A 33 -1.35 0.66 15.12
C ASP A 33 -0.20 1.64 15.35
N TRP A 34 0.98 1.18 15.80
CA TRP A 34 2.14 2.03 16.03
C TRP A 34 2.73 2.54 14.71
N ASN A 35 2.84 1.68 13.70
CA ASN A 35 3.48 2.03 12.43
C ASN A 35 2.49 2.34 11.29
N TRP A 36 1.27 1.78 11.35
CA TRP A 36 0.37 1.70 10.19
C TRP A 36 -1.04 2.27 10.39
N ARG A 37 -1.35 2.88 11.55
CA ARG A 37 -2.62 3.63 11.74
C ARG A 37 -2.59 4.99 11.02
N ARG A 38 -2.44 4.94 9.70
CA ARG A 38 -2.36 6.07 8.77
C ARG A 38 -2.76 5.65 7.36
N ASP A 39 -3.13 6.65 6.57
CA ASP A 39 -3.41 6.47 5.15
C ASP A 39 -2.13 6.23 4.35
N THR A 40 -2.28 5.51 3.24
CA THR A 40 -1.19 5.28 2.29
C THR A 40 -1.33 6.27 1.14
N ILE A 41 -0.40 7.22 1.04
CA ILE A 41 -0.40 8.26 0.02
C ILE A 41 0.75 7.97 -0.95
N ILE A 42 0.42 7.68 -2.22
CA ILE A 42 1.39 7.44 -3.29
C ILE A 42 1.04 8.35 -4.45
N GLN A 43 2.04 9.05 -4.98
CA GLN A 43 1.90 9.93 -6.12
C GLN A 43 2.89 9.53 -7.19
N ARG A 44 2.41 9.48 -8.44
CA ARG A 44 3.29 9.27 -9.59
C ARG A 44 4.01 10.56 -9.89
N LEU A 45 5.33 10.57 -9.69
CA LEU A 45 6.17 11.66 -10.19
C LEU A 45 6.17 11.59 -11.73
N ARG A 46 5.83 12.69 -12.40
CA ARG A 46 6.10 12.80 -13.84
C ARG A 46 7.62 12.86 -13.99
N LYS A 47 8.21 11.89 -14.68
CA LYS A 47 9.57 12.09 -15.21
C LYS A 47 9.46 13.10 -16.33
N GLU A 48 10.09 14.27 -16.15
CA GLU A 48 10.35 15.16 -17.27
C GLU A 48 11.19 14.39 -18.30
N THR A 49 10.80 14.51 -19.56
CA THR A 49 11.41 13.81 -20.70
C THR A 49 12.55 14.64 -21.25
#